data_AF-A0A964ER18-F1
#
_entry.id   AF-A0A964ER18-F1
#
_cell.length_a   1.000
_cell.length_b   1.000
_cell.length_c   1.000
_cell.angle_alpha   90.00
_cell.angle_beta   90.00
_cell.angle_gamma   90.00
#
_symmetry.space_group_name_H-M   'P 1'
#
loop_
_entity.id
_entity.type
_entity.pdbx_description
1 polymer ?
#
loop_
_entity_poly.entity_id
_entity_poly.type
_entity_poly.pdbx_seq_one_letter_code
_entity_poly.pdbx_strand_id
1 'polypeptide(L)'
;MRRAVPALVVLAALAPACAGLRDPALSDAQQLWKQGQRDESLALATEAYRRFLGANDLEDAAVRAELQRAETSLEEDPIFVAGDAPPIVIDPGDGRSGVLAMAVQEDLASERITPVLRGLLVVRDLGLARHAATVLAIVFAERALRADGGLLEEAGTPLRNLVAKRLALDTLTRLR
;
A
#
# COMPACT_ATOMS: atom_id res chain seq x y z
N MET A 1 40.60 -21.14 51.01
CA MET A 1 39.55 -21.96 50.38
C MET A 1 38.83 -21.10 49.35
N ARG A 2 38.81 -21.59 48.11
CA ARG A 2 38.24 -20.96 46.91
C ARG A 2 36.71 -20.81 47.02
N ARG A 3 36.16 -19.62 46.74
CA ARG A 3 34.78 -19.39 46.27
C ARG A 3 34.81 -18.14 45.38
N ALA A 4 34.89 -18.34 44.06
CA ALA A 4 33.77 -18.45 43.11
C ALA A 4 33.40 -17.05 42.57
N VAL A 5 33.98 -16.73 41.42
CA VAL A 5 33.56 -15.62 40.54
C VAL A 5 32.45 -16.14 39.64
N PRO A 6 31.28 -15.50 39.59
CA PRO A 6 30.46 -15.53 38.40
C PRO A 6 30.10 -14.09 38.02
N ALA A 7 30.96 -13.45 37.25
CA ALA A 7 30.68 -12.15 36.65
C ALA A 7 30.92 -12.26 35.14
N LEU A 8 30.15 -13.12 34.47
CA LEU A 8 30.16 -13.26 33.01
C LEU A 8 29.01 -14.19 32.63
N VAL A 9 27.79 -13.67 32.51
CA VAL A 9 26.74 -14.07 31.53
C VAL A 9 25.55 -13.11 31.76
N VAL A 10 25.68 -11.82 31.47
CA VAL A 10 24.50 -10.96 31.22
C VAL A 10 24.96 -9.81 30.32
N LEU A 11 25.07 -10.05 29.01
CA LEU A 11 25.09 -8.97 27.99
C LEU A 11 25.06 -9.56 26.55
N ALA A 12 24.21 -10.56 26.33
CA ALA A 12 23.92 -11.08 24.99
C ALA A 12 22.41 -11.13 24.70
N ALA A 13 21.64 -10.21 25.30
CA ALA A 13 20.19 -10.10 25.13
C ALA A 13 19.74 -8.72 24.59
N LEU A 14 20.63 -8.00 23.91
CA LEU A 14 20.35 -6.70 23.30
C LEU A 14 20.80 -6.67 21.83
N ALA A 15 20.27 -7.58 21.03
CA ALA A 15 20.18 -7.46 19.57
C ALA A 15 19.21 -8.56 19.08
N PRO A 16 17.93 -8.23 18.85
CA PRO A 16 17.55 -7.82 17.50
C PRO A 16 16.41 -6.78 17.52
N ALA A 17 16.75 -5.50 17.63
CA ALA A 17 15.77 -4.41 17.44
C ALA A 17 16.19 -3.43 16.33
N CYS A 18 17.10 -3.86 15.45
CA CYS A 18 17.62 -3.05 14.33
C CYS A 18 17.64 -3.81 13.00
N ALA A 19 16.82 -4.85 12.85
CA ALA A 19 16.42 -5.34 11.54
C ALA A 19 14.97 -4.91 11.38
N GLY A 20 14.72 -3.85 10.62
CA GLY A 20 13.38 -3.63 10.07
C GLY A 20 13.07 -4.87 9.25
N LEU A 21 12.30 -5.80 9.82
CA LEU A 21 11.89 -7.02 9.14
C LEU A 21 11.13 -6.58 7.89
N ARG A 22 11.79 -6.68 6.74
CA ARG A 22 11.08 -6.71 5.47
C ARG A 22 10.21 -7.95 5.53
N ASP A 23 8.89 -7.80 5.39
CA ASP A 23 7.97 -8.95 5.30
C ASP A 23 8.50 -9.87 4.19
N PRO A 24 8.99 -11.08 4.51
CA PRO A 24 9.55 -11.99 3.50
C PRO A 24 8.52 -12.33 2.42
N ALA A 25 7.22 -12.35 2.77
CA ALA A 25 6.16 -12.62 1.82
C ALA A 25 6.01 -11.52 0.75
N LEU A 26 6.38 -10.26 1.05
CA LEU A 26 6.42 -9.20 0.05
C LEU A 26 7.54 -9.45 -0.97
N SER A 27 8.73 -9.85 -0.49
CA SER A 27 9.86 -10.15 -1.38
C SER A 27 9.52 -11.29 -2.33
N ASP A 28 8.92 -12.36 -1.80
CA ASP A 28 8.48 -13.52 -2.57
C ASP A 28 7.41 -13.14 -3.59
N ALA A 29 6.37 -12.40 -3.18
CA ALA A 29 5.32 -11.95 -4.08
C ALA A 29 5.87 -11.06 -5.22
N GLN A 30 6.81 -10.15 -4.93
CA GLN A 30 7.46 -9.33 -5.95
C GLN A 30 8.33 -10.16 -6.91
N GLN A 31 9.02 -11.17 -6.40
CA GLN A 31 9.82 -12.07 -7.23
C GLN A 31 8.94 -12.89 -8.17
N LEU A 32 7.87 -13.51 -7.66
CA LEU A 32 6.89 -14.25 -8.46
C LEU A 32 6.29 -13.37 -9.57
N TRP A 33 5.92 -12.13 -9.23
CA TRP A 33 5.40 -11.17 -10.21
C TRP A 33 6.40 -10.89 -11.34
N LYS A 34 7.67 -10.64 -11.00
CA LYS A 34 8.75 -10.40 -11.98
C LYS A 34 9.02 -11.60 -12.88
N GLN A 35 8.81 -12.81 -12.37
CA GLN A 35 8.99 -14.06 -13.11
C GLN A 35 7.76 -14.42 -13.98
N GLY A 36 6.69 -13.61 -13.95
CA GLY A 36 5.46 -13.86 -14.70
C GLY A 36 4.48 -14.79 -13.99
N GLN A 37 4.79 -15.25 -12.77
CA GLN A 37 3.90 -16.06 -11.92
C GLN A 37 2.88 -15.18 -11.20
N ARG A 38 2.03 -14.50 -11.98
CA ARG A 38 1.09 -13.48 -11.47
C ARG A 38 0.03 -14.06 -10.54
N ASP A 39 -0.47 -15.25 -10.82
CA ASP A 39 -1.48 -15.92 -9.98
C ASP A 39 -0.92 -16.29 -8.60
N GLU A 40 0.31 -16.81 -8.54
CA GLU A 40 0.98 -17.15 -7.29
C GLU A 40 1.27 -15.90 -6.44
N SER A 41 1.73 -14.83 -7.09
CA SER A 41 1.92 -13.51 -6.45
C SER A 41 0.61 -12.96 -5.88
N LEU A 42 -0.48 -13.07 -6.65
CA LEU A 42 -1.81 -12.61 -6.23
C LEU A 42 -2.37 -13.45 -5.08
N ALA A 43 -2.08 -14.76 -5.05
CA ALA A 43 -2.46 -15.63 -3.94
C ALA A 43 -1.81 -15.18 -2.62
N LEU A 44 -0.50 -14.88 -2.64
CA LEU A 44 0.21 -14.35 -1.47
C LEU A 44 -0.34 -12.99 -1.01
N ALA A 45 -0.61 -12.10 -1.96
CA ALA A 45 -1.20 -10.79 -1.66
C ALA A 45 -2.61 -10.94 -1.06
N THR A 46 -3.41 -11.88 -1.56
CA THR A 46 -4.75 -12.18 -1.04
C THR A 46 -4.69 -12.76 0.37
N GLU A 47 -3.76 -13.66 0.64
CA GLU A 47 -3.54 -14.21 1.98
C GLU A 47 -3.11 -13.13 2.97
N ALA A 48 -2.20 -12.23 2.58
CA ALA A 48 -1.80 -11.10 3.40
C ALA A 48 -3.00 -10.19 3.73
N TYR A 49 -3.83 -9.86 2.73
CA TYR A 49 -5.07 -9.10 2.95
C TYR A 49 -6.01 -9.79 3.95
N ARG A 50 -6.26 -11.10 3.80
CA ARG A 50 -7.12 -11.87 4.73
C ARG A 50 -6.56 -11.89 6.16
N ARG A 51 -5.23 -12.00 6.31
CA ARG A 51 -4.56 -11.90 7.60
C ARG A 51 -4.78 -10.54 8.26
N PHE A 52 -4.66 -9.44 7.51
CA PHE A 52 -4.97 -8.10 8.02
C PHE A 52 -6.45 -7.95 8.38
N LEU A 53 -7.35 -8.48 7.55
CA LEU A 53 -8.79 -8.45 7.78
C LEU A 53 -9.14 -9.16 9.11
N GLY A 54 -8.64 -10.38 9.30
CA GLY A 54 -8.85 -11.15 10.53
C GLY A 54 -8.18 -10.55 11.77
N ALA A 55 -7.00 -9.93 11.63
CA ALA A 55 -6.32 -9.28 12.74
C ALA A 55 -7.04 -8.03 13.26
N ASN A 56 -7.93 -7.43 12.46
CA ASN A 56 -8.70 -6.24 12.82
C ASN A 56 -10.19 -6.53 13.06
N ASP A 57 -10.60 -7.79 13.02
CA ASP A 57 -11.99 -8.23 13.21
C ASP A 57 -13.00 -7.47 12.31
N LEU A 58 -12.63 -7.31 11.04
CA LEU A 58 -13.44 -6.62 10.05
C LEU A 58 -14.01 -7.59 9.02
N GLU A 59 -15.20 -7.28 8.51
CA GLU A 59 -15.82 -8.04 7.43
C GLU A 59 -15.40 -7.50 6.06
N ASP A 60 -15.08 -8.40 5.10
CA ASP A 60 -14.73 -8.02 3.71
C ASP A 60 -15.85 -7.20 3.06
N ALA A 61 -17.11 -7.48 3.40
CA ALA A 61 -18.28 -6.75 2.92
C ALA A 61 -18.25 -5.27 3.33
N ALA A 62 -17.88 -4.97 4.57
CA ALA A 62 -17.75 -3.59 5.06
C ALA A 62 -16.62 -2.84 4.34
N VAL A 63 -15.48 -3.51 4.13
CA VAL A 63 -14.35 -2.93 3.40
C VAL A 63 -14.73 -2.61 1.95
N ARG A 64 -15.45 -3.51 1.27
CA ARG A 64 -15.91 -3.30 -0.11
C ARG A 64 -16.94 -2.17 -0.22
N ALA A 65 -17.86 -2.07 0.75
CA ALA A 65 -18.84 -1.01 0.77
C ALA A 65 -18.17 0.37 0.90
N GLU A 66 -17.18 0.50 1.81
CA GLU A 66 -16.42 1.75 1.92
C GLU A 66 -15.54 2.03 0.70
N LEU A 67 -14.92 1.00 0.12
CA LEU A 67 -14.16 1.15 -1.11
C LEU A 67 -15.04 1.71 -2.23
N GLN A 68 -16.23 1.13 -2.44
CA GLN A 68 -17.15 1.59 -3.46
C GLN A 68 -17.55 3.06 -3.23
N ARG A 69 -17.87 3.46 -2.00
CA ARG A 69 -18.16 4.87 -1.69
C ARG A 69 -16.97 5.77 -2.00
N ALA A 70 -15.76 5.36 -1.61
CA ALA A 70 -14.55 6.13 -1.86
C ALA A 70 -14.25 6.30 -3.35
N GLU A 71 -14.48 5.25 -4.15
CA GLU A 71 -14.35 5.32 -5.61
C GLU A 71 -15.35 6.29 -6.22
N THR A 72 -16.63 6.21 -5.84
CA THR A 72 -17.66 7.15 -6.30
C THR A 72 -17.29 8.59 -5.94
N SER A 73 -16.86 8.86 -4.70
CA SER A 73 -16.45 10.21 -4.29
C SER A 73 -15.25 10.75 -5.08
N LEU A 74 -14.27 9.89 -5.40
CA LEU A 74 -13.10 10.28 -6.20
C LEU A 74 -13.42 10.51 -7.68
N GLU A 75 -14.44 9.84 -8.21
CA GLU A 75 -14.93 10.03 -9.58
C GLU A 75 -15.77 11.32 -9.71
N GLU A 76 -16.60 11.63 -8.72
CA GLU A 76 -17.49 12.80 -8.72
C GLU A 76 -16.73 14.12 -8.43
N ASP A 77 -15.84 14.10 -7.44
CA ASP A 77 -15.06 15.27 -7.01
C ASP A 77 -13.56 14.96 -7.12
N PRO A 78 -12.92 15.17 -8.28
CA PRO A 78 -11.49 14.95 -8.41
C PRO A 78 -10.71 15.86 -7.46
N ILE A 79 -10.09 15.27 -6.45
CA ILE A 79 -9.40 16.02 -5.40
C ILE A 79 -8.10 16.60 -5.97
N PHE A 80 -8.08 17.92 -6.13
CA PHE A 80 -6.89 18.70 -6.47
C PHE A 80 -6.03 18.87 -5.23
N VAL A 81 -4.73 18.57 -5.32
CA VAL A 81 -3.79 18.78 -4.21
C VAL A 81 -3.67 20.29 -3.96
N ALA A 82 -4.18 20.76 -2.82
CA ALA A 82 -3.97 22.13 -2.39
C ALA A 82 -2.51 22.33 -1.95
N GLY A 83 -1.73 23.02 -2.78
CA GLY A 83 -0.39 23.51 -2.46
C GLY A 83 0.48 23.63 -3.71
N ASP A 84 0.76 24.87 -4.14
CA ASP A 84 1.75 25.44 -5.10
C ASP A 84 2.26 24.65 -6.32
N ALA A 85 1.85 23.40 -6.52
CA ALA A 85 2.12 22.66 -7.73
C ALA A 85 1.12 23.14 -8.80
N PRO A 86 1.59 23.71 -9.92
CA PRO A 86 0.69 24.07 -11.00
C PRO A 86 -0.08 22.82 -11.46
N PRO A 87 -1.32 22.98 -11.94
CA PRO A 87 -2.07 21.87 -12.51
C PRO A 87 -1.21 21.18 -13.56
N ILE A 88 -1.14 19.85 -13.49
CA ILE A 88 -0.47 19.06 -14.53
C ILE A 88 -1.33 19.16 -15.79
N VAL A 89 -1.05 20.17 -16.61
CA VAL A 89 -1.61 20.29 -17.96
C VAL A 89 -0.86 19.29 -18.83
N ILE A 90 -1.51 18.16 -19.11
CA ILE A 90 -0.98 17.15 -20.03
C ILE A 90 -1.34 17.62 -21.44
N ASP A 91 -0.38 18.24 -22.14
CA ASP A 91 -0.49 18.46 -23.58
C ASP A 91 -0.30 17.10 -24.29
N PRO A 92 -1.28 16.61 -25.07
CA PRO A 92 -1.15 15.35 -25.80
C PRO A 92 0.02 15.31 -26.78
N GLY A 93 0.56 16.47 -27.17
CA GLY A 93 1.69 16.60 -28.08
C GLY A 93 3.06 16.64 -27.40
N ASP A 94 3.13 16.84 -26.08
CA ASP A 94 4.39 16.96 -25.36
C ASP A 94 4.76 15.59 -24.77
N GLY A 95 5.89 15.02 -25.20
CA GLY A 95 6.35 13.65 -24.90
C GLY A 95 6.69 13.35 -23.43
N ARG A 96 6.04 14.01 -22.48
CA ARG A 96 6.27 13.94 -21.03
C ARG A 96 5.56 12.74 -20.39
N SER A 97 5.78 11.53 -20.89
CA SER A 97 5.32 10.30 -20.22
C SER A 97 5.87 10.17 -18.78
N GLY A 98 6.94 10.91 -18.45
CA GLY A 98 7.54 10.99 -17.11
C GLY A 98 6.70 11.73 -16.06
N VAL A 99 5.89 12.73 -16.44
CA VAL A 99 5.17 13.56 -15.45
C VAL A 99 4.04 12.76 -14.80
N LEU A 100 3.27 12.00 -15.59
CA LEU A 100 2.27 11.08 -15.03
C LEU A 100 2.92 9.99 -14.17
N ALA A 101 4.07 9.45 -14.58
CA ALA A 101 4.79 8.46 -13.81
C ALA A 101 5.23 9.00 -12.43
N MET A 102 5.73 10.24 -12.40
CA MET A 102 6.13 10.93 -11.16
C MET A 102 4.93 11.20 -10.27
N ALA A 103 3.84 11.76 -10.81
CA ALA A 103 2.62 12.04 -10.04
C ALA A 103 2.04 10.77 -9.41
N VAL A 104 1.93 9.68 -10.17
CA VAL A 104 1.48 8.38 -9.65
C VAL A 104 2.43 7.88 -8.55
N GLN A 105 3.74 8.03 -8.73
CA GLN A 105 4.71 7.59 -7.74
C GLN A 105 4.63 8.41 -6.45
N GLU A 106 4.47 9.73 -6.54
CA GLU A 106 4.27 10.63 -5.40
C GLU A 106 3.00 10.28 -4.63
N ASP A 107 1.90 10.02 -5.35
CA ASP A 107 0.62 9.61 -4.79
C ASP A 107 0.72 8.31 -3.98
N LEU A 108 1.28 7.26 -4.61
CA LEU A 108 1.48 5.96 -3.97
C LEU A 108 2.47 6.02 -2.78
N ALA A 109 3.42 6.96 -2.79
CA ALA A 109 4.41 7.15 -1.73
C ALA A 109 3.96 8.12 -0.62
N SER A 110 2.83 8.82 -0.79
CA SER A 110 2.42 9.94 0.08
C SER A 110 2.09 9.57 1.53
N GLU A 111 1.88 8.28 1.82
CA GLU A 111 1.42 7.75 3.12
C GLU A 111 0.06 8.31 3.60
N ARG A 112 -0.64 9.05 2.73
CA ARG A 112 -1.96 9.62 2.97
C ARG A 112 -3.00 8.84 2.20
N ILE A 113 -4.18 8.65 2.78
CA ILE A 113 -5.20 7.79 2.18
C ILE A 113 -5.66 8.27 0.81
N THR A 114 -5.97 9.56 0.67
CA THR A 114 -6.59 10.09 -0.54
C THR A 114 -5.67 9.99 -1.77
N PRO A 115 -4.40 10.46 -1.73
CA PRO A 115 -3.51 10.30 -2.86
C PRO A 115 -3.19 8.83 -3.16
N VAL A 116 -3.07 7.98 -2.15
CA VAL A 116 -2.83 6.54 -2.37
C VAL A 116 -3.98 5.91 -3.13
N LEU A 117 -5.24 6.14 -2.74
CA LEU A 117 -6.40 5.61 -3.44
C LEU A 117 -6.46 6.15 -4.88
N ARG A 118 -6.27 7.46 -5.07
CA ARG A 118 -6.20 8.08 -6.40
C ARG A 118 -5.12 7.44 -7.28
N GLY A 119 -3.91 7.29 -6.77
CA GLY A 119 -2.79 6.67 -7.49
C GLY A 119 -3.08 5.22 -7.88
N LEU A 120 -3.71 4.45 -6.98
CA LEU A 120 -4.11 3.06 -7.26
C LEU A 120 -5.17 2.97 -8.37
N LEU A 121 -6.16 3.88 -8.37
CA LEU A 121 -7.18 3.96 -9.44
C LEU A 121 -6.53 4.29 -10.79
N VAL A 122 -5.65 5.29 -10.84
CA VAL A 122 -4.91 5.64 -12.07
C VAL A 122 -4.11 4.45 -12.59
N VAL A 123 -3.37 3.74 -11.72
CA VAL A 123 -2.62 2.54 -12.11
C VAL A 123 -3.54 1.44 -12.64
N ARG A 124 -4.67 1.22 -11.98
CA ARG A 124 -5.67 0.21 -12.36
C ARG A 124 -6.28 0.52 -13.72
N ASP A 125 -6.78 1.73 -13.90
CA ASP A 125 -7.61 2.09 -15.05
C ASP A 125 -6.78 2.25 -16.32
N LEU A 126 -5.54 2.73 -16.19
CA LEU A 126 -4.58 2.83 -17.29
C LEU A 126 -3.71 1.57 -17.48
N GLY A 127 -3.87 0.55 -16.63
CA GLY A 127 -3.13 -0.72 -16.75
C GLY A 127 -1.61 -0.58 -16.60
N LEU A 128 -1.14 0.26 -15.68
CA LEU A 128 0.28 0.61 -15.56
C LEU A 128 1.11 -0.47 -14.83
N ALA A 129 1.31 -1.62 -15.49
CA ALA A 129 1.96 -2.81 -14.91
C ALA A 129 3.35 -2.56 -14.29
N ARG A 130 4.08 -1.53 -14.74
CA ARG A 130 5.37 -1.11 -14.16
C ARG A 130 5.30 -0.77 -12.66
N HIS A 131 4.12 -0.38 -12.15
CA HIS A 131 3.92 -0.03 -10.74
C HIS A 131 3.54 -1.22 -9.85
N ALA A 132 3.42 -2.44 -10.40
CA ALA A 132 2.97 -3.60 -9.63
C ALA A 132 3.77 -3.87 -8.35
N ALA A 133 5.09 -3.63 -8.36
CA ALA A 133 5.92 -3.77 -7.16
C ALA A 133 5.52 -2.81 -6.04
N THR A 134 5.17 -1.57 -6.38
CA THR A 134 4.67 -0.55 -5.42
C THR A 134 3.27 -0.90 -4.94
N VAL A 135 2.40 -1.40 -5.83
CA VAL A 135 1.05 -1.85 -5.46
C VAL A 135 1.11 -3.03 -4.51
N LEU A 136 1.98 -4.02 -4.76
CA LEU A 136 2.27 -5.11 -3.82
C LEU A 136 2.73 -4.55 -2.46
N ALA A 137 3.66 -3.58 -2.43
CA ALA A 137 4.13 -3.00 -1.18
C ALA A 137 2.99 -2.41 -0.33
N ILE A 138 1.94 -1.84 -0.94
CA ILE A 138 0.75 -1.33 -0.23
C ILE A 138 -0.05 -2.47 0.41
N VAL A 139 -0.24 -3.58 -0.30
CA VAL A 139 -0.95 -4.77 0.25
C VAL A 139 -0.24 -5.30 1.50
N PHE A 140 1.09 -5.36 1.49
CA PHE A 140 1.89 -5.89 2.60
C PHE A 140 2.28 -4.84 3.66
N ALA A 141 2.01 -3.55 3.45
CA ALA A 141 2.43 -2.50 4.38
C ALA A 141 1.83 -2.68 5.79
N GLU A 142 2.66 -2.79 6.82
CA GLU A 142 2.19 -2.83 8.21
C GLU A 142 1.78 -1.46 8.73
N ARG A 143 2.43 -0.40 8.23
CA ARG A 143 2.18 0.97 8.68
C ARG A 143 0.85 1.47 8.16
N ALA A 144 0.06 2.04 9.07
CA ALA A 144 -1.20 2.69 8.74
C ALA A 144 -1.01 3.97 7.90
N LEU A 145 -1.83 4.11 6.86
CA LEU A 145 -2.02 5.34 6.10
C LEU A 145 -2.70 6.42 6.98
N ARG A 146 -2.22 7.65 6.84
CA ARG A 146 -2.73 8.81 7.56
C ARG A 146 -4.02 9.32 6.90
N ALA A 147 -4.95 9.82 7.71
CA ALA A 147 -6.06 10.63 7.21
C ALA A 147 -5.53 11.98 6.73
N ASP A 148 -6.21 12.56 5.75
CA ASP A 148 -5.94 13.88 5.19
C ASP A 148 -7.20 14.75 5.01
N GLY A 149 -8.29 14.39 5.71
CA GLY A 149 -9.39 15.31 6.01
C GLY A 149 -10.47 15.46 4.94
N GLY A 150 -10.65 14.47 4.04
CA GLY A 150 -11.74 14.50 3.07
C GLY A 150 -12.30 13.11 2.76
N LEU A 151 -11.44 12.15 2.41
CA LEU A 151 -11.86 10.80 2.07
C LEU A 151 -11.68 9.86 3.27
N LEU A 152 -12.70 9.04 3.59
CA LEU A 152 -12.66 8.06 4.68
C LEU A 152 -12.30 8.67 6.05
N GLU A 153 -12.75 9.91 6.31
CA GLU A 153 -12.54 10.60 7.58
C GLU A 153 -13.28 9.88 8.73
N GLU A 154 -14.54 9.51 8.48
CA GLU A 154 -15.39 8.79 9.44
C GLU A 154 -14.93 7.33 9.65
N ALA A 155 -14.17 6.78 8.71
CA ALA A 155 -13.64 5.43 8.84
C ALA A 155 -12.47 5.41 9.84
N GLY A 156 -12.54 4.48 10.79
CA GLY A 156 -11.44 4.19 11.70
C GLY A 156 -10.18 3.75 10.95
N THR A 157 -9.01 3.92 11.58
CA THR A 157 -7.71 3.58 10.99
C THR A 157 -7.64 2.18 10.38
N PRO A 158 -8.15 1.10 11.03
CA PRO A 158 -8.14 -0.24 10.45
C PRO A 158 -8.88 -0.34 9.12
N LEU A 159 -10.11 0.16 9.08
CA LEU A 159 -11.00 0.11 7.91
C LEU A 159 -10.38 0.88 6.74
N ARG A 160 -9.88 2.09 6.99
CA ARG A 160 -9.21 2.93 5.99
C ARG A 160 -8.02 2.22 5.33
N ASN A 161 -7.20 1.54 6.13
CA ASN A 161 -6.07 0.78 5.63
C ASN A 161 -6.48 -0.44 4.81
N LEU A 162 -7.51 -1.15 5.27
CA LEU A 162 -8.04 -2.29 4.54
C LEU A 162 -8.71 -1.89 3.22
N VAL A 163 -9.31 -0.71 3.13
CA VAL A 163 -9.83 -0.16 1.86
C VAL A 163 -8.67 0.04 0.87
N ALA A 164 -7.57 0.67 1.27
CA ALA A 164 -6.41 0.83 0.40
C ALA A 164 -5.79 -0.50 -0.03
N LYS A 165 -5.67 -1.46 0.89
CA LYS A 165 -5.17 -2.82 0.59
C LYS A 165 -6.09 -3.57 -0.36
N ARG A 166 -7.41 -3.44 -0.18
CA ARG A 166 -8.42 -4.03 -1.06
C ARG A 166 -8.30 -3.47 -2.47
N LEU A 167 -8.24 -2.15 -2.60
CA LEU A 167 -8.07 -1.50 -3.89
C LEU A 167 -6.76 -1.93 -4.55
N ALA A 168 -5.65 -1.99 -3.81
CA ALA A 168 -4.38 -2.47 -4.33
C ALA A 168 -4.48 -3.93 -4.85
N LEU A 169 -5.24 -4.79 -4.18
CA LEU A 169 -5.51 -6.16 -4.62
C LEU A 169 -6.34 -6.21 -5.90
N ASP A 170 -7.38 -5.38 -5.99
CA ASP A 170 -8.22 -5.25 -7.18
C ASP A 170 -7.42 -4.68 -8.37
N THR A 171 -6.50 -3.73 -8.10
CA THR A 171 -5.52 -3.22 -9.08
C THR A 171 -4.61 -4.33 -9.59
N LEU A 172 -3.99 -5.13 -8.72
CA LEU A 172 -3.14 -6.26 -9.14
C LEU A 172 -3.91 -7.30 -9.95
N THR A 173 -5.15 -7.58 -9.58
CA THR A 173 -6.02 -8.51 -10.31
C THR A 173 -6.25 -8.05 -11.75
N ARG A 174 -6.38 -6.73 -11.98
CA ARG A 174 -6.52 -6.16 -13.32
C ARG A 174 -5.22 -6.08 -14.10
N LEU A 175 -4.08 -5.95 -13.42
CA LEU A 175 -2.75 -5.94 -14.05
C LEU A 175 -2.27 -7.35 -14.45
N ARG A 176 -2.96 -8.41 -14.00
CA ARG A 176 -2.72 -9.79 -14.39
C ARG A 176 -2.95 -10.00 -15.88
#